data_AF-A0A138AJ92-F1
#
_entry.id   AF-A0A138AJ92-F1
#
_cell.length_a   1.000
_cell.length_b   1.000
_cell.length_c   1.000
_cell.angle_alpha   90.00
_cell.angle_beta   90.00
_cell.angle_gamma   90.00
#
_symmetry.space_group_name_H-M   'P 1'
#
loop_
_entity.id
_entity.type
_entity.pdbx_description
1 polymer ?
#
loop_
_entity_poly.entity_id
_entity_poly.type
_entity_poly.pdbx_seq_one_letter_code
_entity_poly.pdbx_strand_id
1 'polypeptide(L)'
;MRTTITLDADVAELVAEAMHRERASMKQIVNDALRSALGTAPASGEVYRTPVHRSRVRPEITGANLNRLADELDDAALVERRQRG
;
A
#
# COMPACT_ATOMS: atom_id res chain seq x y z
N MET A 1 11.84 15.65 -26.70
CA MET A 1 11.57 15.80 -28.15
C MET A 1 10.22 16.47 -28.34
N ARG A 2 10.02 17.24 -29.41
CA ARG A 2 8.70 17.79 -29.78
C ARG A 2 8.24 17.09 -31.06
N THR A 3 7.08 16.45 -30.96
CA THR A 3 6.49 15.67 -32.05
C THR A 3 5.03 16.06 -32.17
N THR A 4 4.55 16.23 -33.40
CA THR A 4 3.13 16.41 -33.68
C THR A 4 2.55 15.04 -33.98
N ILE A 5 1.52 14.65 -33.24
CA ILE A 5 0.77 13.41 -33.45
C ILE A 5 -0.69 13.78 -33.72
N THR A 6 -1.36 12.98 -34.54
CA THR A 6 -2.81 13.11 -34.76
C THR A 6 -3.50 12.10 -33.84
N LEU A 7 -4.55 12.54 -33.15
CA LEU A 7 -5.38 11.69 -32.30
C LEU A 7 -6.75 11.52 -32.94
N ASP A 8 -7.27 10.30 -32.89
CA ASP A 8 -8.67 10.04 -33.24
C ASP A 8 -9.61 10.74 -32.24
N ALA A 9 -10.86 10.98 -32.65
CA ALA A 9 -11.81 11.78 -31.87
C ALA A 9 -12.12 11.16 -30.49
N ASP A 10 -12.26 9.83 -30.46
CA ASP A 10 -12.47 9.05 -29.24
C ASP A 10 -11.26 9.12 -28.30
N VAL A 11 -10.04 9.02 -28.84
CA VAL A 11 -8.80 9.14 -28.06
C VAL A 11 -8.66 10.56 -27.48
N ALA A 12 -9.03 11.59 -28.24
CA ALA A 12 -9.01 12.96 -27.76
C ALA A 12 -9.97 13.19 -26.58
N GLU A 13 -11.17 12.59 -26.62
CA GLU A 13 -12.13 12.61 -25.50
C GLU A 13 -11.56 11.90 -24.26
N LEU A 14 -10.98 10.70 -24.43
CA LEU A 14 -10.36 9.96 -23.32
C LEU A 14 -9.23 10.75 -22.66
N VAL A 15 -8.42 11.46 -23.45
CA VAL A 15 -7.34 12.31 -22.93
C VAL A 15 -7.92 13.51 -22.17
N ALA A 16 -8.99 14.14 -22.68
CA ALA A 16 -9.64 15.27 -22.02
C ALA A 16 -10.26 14.87 -20.66
N GLU A 17 -10.92 13.70 -20.61
CA GLU A 17 -11.45 13.15 -19.36
C GLU A 17 -10.34 12.85 -18.34
N ALA A 18 -9.24 12.24 -18.80
CA ALA A 18 -8.09 11.95 -17.95
C ALA A 18 -7.44 13.22 -17.39
N MET A 19 -7.30 14.26 -18.22
CA MET A 19 -6.82 15.57 -17.77
C MET A 19 -7.70 16.15 -16.66
N HIS A 20 -9.03 16.05 -16.78
CA HIS A 20 -9.95 16.53 -15.76
C HIS A 20 -9.85 15.72 -14.46
N ARG A 21 -9.84 14.39 -14.57
CA ARG A 21 -9.77 13.45 -13.44
C ARG A 21 -8.48 13.62 -12.63
N GLU A 22 -7.34 13.79 -13.30
CA GLU A 22 -6.01 13.81 -12.67
C GLU A 22 -5.49 15.25 -12.45
N ARG A 23 -6.23 16.27 -12.92
CA ARG A 23 -5.84 17.69 -12.89
C ARG A 23 -4.42 17.91 -13.46
N ALA A 24 -4.11 17.21 -14.54
CA ALA A 24 -2.80 17.22 -15.18
C ALA A 24 -2.86 17.72 -16.62
N SER A 25 -1.72 18.15 -17.16
CA SER A 25 -1.63 18.64 -18.55
C SER A 25 -1.73 17.49 -19.57
N MET A 26 -2.23 17.79 -20.77
CA MET A 26 -2.30 16.83 -21.89
C MET A 26 -0.96 16.12 -22.13
N LYS A 27 0.15 16.87 -22.06
CA LYS A 27 1.50 16.34 -22.20
C LYS A 27 1.82 15.28 -21.15
N GLN A 28 1.41 15.47 -19.90
CA GLN A 28 1.66 14.50 -18.83
C GLN A 28 0.86 13.24 -19.08
N ILE A 29 -0.47 13.38 -19.25
CA ILE A 29 -1.39 12.26 -19.51
C ILE A 29 -0.91 11.40 -20.68
N VAL A 30 -0.63 12.02 -21.84
CA VAL A 30 -0.21 11.29 -23.05
C VAL A 30 1.13 10.60 -22.83
N ASN A 31 2.12 11.26 -22.23
CA ASN A 31 3.42 10.63 -22.01
C ASN A 31 3.36 9.52 -20.97
N ASP A 32 2.58 9.67 -19.90
CA ASP A 32 2.44 8.67 -18.85
C ASP A 32 1.70 7.43 -19.37
N ALA A 33 0.64 7.63 -20.16
CA ALA A 33 -0.03 6.55 -20.87
C ALA A 33 0.91 5.80 -21.82
N LEU A 34 1.69 6.52 -22.64
CA LEU A 34 2.67 5.92 -23.55
C LEU A 34 3.79 5.20 -22.79
N ARG A 35 4.30 5.74 -21.68
CA ARG A 35 5.30 5.06 -20.85
C ARG A 35 4.73 3.81 -20.19
N SER A 36 3.49 3.85 -19.74
CA SER A 36 2.82 2.69 -19.15
C SER A 36 2.62 1.57 -20.19
N ALA A 37 2.23 1.93 -21.41
CA ALA A 37 1.95 0.96 -22.47
C ALA A 37 3.19 0.44 -23.20
N LEU A 38 4.18 1.30 -23.46
CA LEU A 38 5.39 0.98 -24.24
C LEU A 38 6.62 0.77 -23.36
N GLY A 39 6.58 1.20 -22.10
CA GLY A 39 7.65 0.91 -21.17
C GLY A 39 7.71 -0.58 -20.91
N THR A 40 8.91 -1.15 -20.95
CA THR A 40 9.18 -2.39 -20.23
C THR A 40 8.83 -2.09 -18.78
N ALA A 41 7.85 -2.80 -18.21
CA ALA A 41 7.53 -2.67 -16.80
C ALA A 41 8.85 -2.62 -16.03
N PRO A 42 9.12 -1.59 -15.19
CA PRO A 42 10.29 -1.64 -14.34
C PRO A 42 10.19 -2.98 -13.63
N ALA A 43 11.22 -3.84 -13.80
CA ALA A 43 11.27 -5.14 -13.15
C ALA A 43 10.77 -4.90 -11.74
N SER A 44 9.57 -5.40 -11.43
CA SER A 44 8.75 -4.96 -10.31
C SER A 44 9.69 -4.61 -9.17
N GLY A 45 9.78 -3.32 -8.82
CA GLY A 45 10.75 -2.86 -7.83
C GLY A 45 10.77 -3.87 -6.70
N GLU A 46 11.97 -4.43 -6.45
CA GLU A 46 12.21 -5.64 -5.67
C GLU A 46 11.06 -5.95 -4.70
N VAL A 47 10.29 -7.02 -4.95
CA VAL A 47 9.12 -7.39 -4.14
C VAL A 47 9.50 -7.23 -2.68
N TYR A 48 8.87 -6.28 -2.00
CA TYR A 48 9.19 -5.98 -0.61
C TYR A 48 8.94 -7.24 0.24
N ARG A 49 10.02 -7.90 0.64
CA ARG A 49 9.99 -9.10 1.49
C ARG A 49 10.24 -8.67 2.92
N THR A 50 9.20 -8.71 3.75
CA THR A 50 9.35 -8.53 5.19
C THR A 50 9.79 -9.86 5.81
N PRO A 51 10.91 -9.90 6.57
CA PRO A 51 11.26 -11.08 7.34
C PRO A 51 10.17 -11.34 8.40
N VAL A 52 9.60 -12.55 8.39
CA VAL A 52 8.64 -12.98 9.40
C VAL A 52 9.36 -13.50 10.63
N HIS A 53 8.88 -13.13 11.81
CA HIS A 53 9.38 -13.65 13.08
C HIS A 53 8.42 -14.69 13.64
N ARG A 54 8.97 -15.72 14.31
CA ARG A 54 8.17 -16.72 15.01
C ARG A 54 7.53 -16.07 16.23
N SER A 55 6.24 -15.74 16.13
CA SER A 55 5.49 -15.18 17.24
C SER A 55 5.26 -16.23 18.33
N ARG A 56 5.42 -15.84 19.60
CA ARG A 56 4.96 -16.62 20.77
C ARG A 56 3.50 -16.34 21.11
N VAL A 57 2.87 -15.39 20.43
CA VAL A 57 1.45 -15.05 20.62
C VAL A 57 0.62 -16.24 20.16
N ARG A 58 -0.28 -16.70 21.04
CA ARG A 58 -1.18 -17.81 20.74
C ARG A 58 -2.15 -17.36 19.63
N PRO A 59 -2.50 -18.21 18.65
CA PRO A 59 -3.39 -17.85 17.54
C PRO A 59 -4.77 -17.34 17.98
N GLU A 60 -5.18 -17.68 19.21
CA GLU A 60 -6.47 -17.34 19.80
C GLU A 60 -6.54 -15.87 20.28
N ILE A 61 -5.39 -15.19 20.29
CA ILE A 61 -5.26 -13.77 20.64
C ILE A 61 -5.45 -12.95 19.36
N THR A 62 -6.63 -12.34 19.24
CA THR A 62 -7.07 -11.53 18.09
C THR A 62 -7.09 -10.06 18.49
N GLY A 63 -7.02 -9.12 17.54
CA GLY A 63 -7.04 -7.67 17.82
C GLY A 63 -8.10 -7.20 18.84
N ALA A 64 -9.27 -7.86 18.87
CA ALA A 64 -10.38 -7.52 19.77
C ALA A 64 -10.22 -7.99 21.23
N ASN A 65 -9.27 -8.89 21.54
CA ASN A 65 -9.07 -9.45 22.89
C ASN A 65 -7.73 -9.06 23.54
N LEU A 66 -6.99 -8.12 22.95
CA LEU A 66 -5.71 -7.65 23.49
C LEU A 66 -5.84 -6.98 24.87
N ASN A 67 -6.91 -6.22 25.11
CA ASN A 67 -7.10 -5.56 26.41
C ASN A 67 -7.29 -6.59 27.53
N ARG A 68 -8.06 -7.65 27.28
CA ARG A 68 -8.23 -8.75 28.23
C ARG A 68 -6.91 -9.47 28.52
N LEU A 69 -6.08 -9.69 27.50
CA LEU A 69 -4.75 -10.25 27.70
C LEU A 69 -3.87 -9.34 28.57
N ALA A 70 -3.96 -8.02 28.38
CA ALA A 70 -3.23 -7.07 29.19
C ALA A 70 -3.65 -7.16 30.67
N ASP A 71 -4.95 -7.21 30.94
CA ASP A 71 -5.48 -7.38 32.29
C ASP A 71 -4.98 -8.70 32.94
N GLU A 72 -5.03 -9.82 32.22
CA GLU A 72 -4.55 -11.13 32.71
C GLU A 72 -3.05 -11.13 33.03
N LEU A 73 -2.23 -10.42 32.24
CA LEU A 73 -0.79 -10.29 32.48
C LEU A 73 -0.48 -9.40 33.69
N ASP A 74 -1.22 -8.31 33.86
CA ASP A 74 -1.07 -7.41 35.00
C ASP A 74 -1.45 -8.11 36.31
N ASP A 75 -2.55 -8.87 36.32
CA ASP A 75 -2.98 -9.68 37.46
C ASP A 75 -1.91 -10.72 37.82
N ALA A 76 -1.37 -11.45 36.83
CA ALA A 76 -0.32 -12.43 37.04
C ALA A 76 0.95 -11.82 37.64
N ALA A 77 1.39 -10.66 37.12
CA ALA A 77 2.55 -9.94 37.65
C ALA A 77 2.32 -9.43 39.09
N LEU A 78 1.09 -9.03 39.41
CA LEU A 78 0.71 -8.56 40.74
C LEU A 78 0.75 -9.72 41.76
N VAL A 79 0.22 -10.89 41.40
CA VAL A 79 0.33 -12.11 42.22
C VAL A 79 1.78 -12.51 42.45
N GLU A 80 2.61 -12.49 41.40
CA GLU A 80 4.02 -12.85 41.50
C GLU A 80 4.82 -11.89 42.41
N ARG A 81 4.52 -10.58 42.37
CA ARG A 81 5.12 -9.60 43.29
C ARG A 81 4.73 -9.83 44.75
N ARG A 82 3.48 -10.25 45.01
CA ARG A 82 3.00 -10.57 46.36
C ARG A 82 3.60 -11.86 46.93
N GLN A 83 4.01 -12.80 46.08
CA GLN A 83 4.64 -14.05 46.51
C GLN A 83 6.15 -13.92 46.75
N ARG A 84 6.78 -12.86 46.20
CA ARG A 84 8.22 -12.58 46.33
C ARG A 84 8.58 -11.57 47.43
N GLY A 85 7.59 -11.05 48.15
CA GLY A 85 7.77 -10.23 49.37
C GLY A 85 7.34 -11.01 50.60
#